data_AF-A0A654ECX7-F1
#
_entry.id   AF-A0A654ECX7-F1
#
_cell.length_a   1.000
_cell.length_b   1.000
_cell.length_c   1.000
_cell.angle_alpha   90.00
_cell.angle_beta   90.00
_cell.angle_gamma   90.00
#
_symmetry.space_group_name_H-M   'P 1'
#
loop_
_entity.id
_entity.type
_entity.pdbx_description
1 polymer ?
#
loop_
_entity_poly.entity_id
_entity_poly.type
_entity_poly.pdbx_seq_one_letter_code
_entity_poly.pdbx_strand_id
1 'polypeptide(L)'
;MRRRRCDLQPKRTSMCDLQPKRTSMCDLPPKLVGEKILTRIPITSLRAVRSTCKLWNALTKDRVLGKAAAQFLGFMTMDSKVCSVRFHLRRSKEEEEDTMDLSIKQVDLLNQVEISRVYHCDGLLLCVAKDNSRVVVWNPYLGQTRWIRPRTESNIGDSYALGYDINRNHKILRMVQTRNVSVYRYEIYDLRSNSWRVLEVTPNGEMDPNHPLYGVSVKGNTYFFAHEDSSSGEIDEDGDIIDLEDFLLCFDFTTETFGLRLPLPFHSTIDATVTLSCVRDQQLAVLYHNEGLHSDDRFTTVEFWVTTSIEPNSVSWSKFLTVDMRPLALTGVRFDNDMGATFFIDEDEKVAVVFDLDGYLSTESARYHTAFISGKDGFFKPVTLGVAPNVGEPCPRTGHIPTTYRPPLVCSSTYLPSLVQVNQQRKRKERHV
;
A
#
# COMPACT_ATOMS: atom_id res chain seq x y z
N MET A 1 60.99 -59.64 -59.65
CA MET A 1 59.73 -59.51 -60.42
C MET A 1 58.61 -59.10 -59.47
N ARG A 2 57.81 -58.12 -59.87
CA ARG A 2 56.81 -57.35 -59.10
C ARG A 2 55.76 -58.20 -58.38
N ARG A 3 55.40 -57.81 -57.14
CA ARG A 3 54.01 -57.76 -56.64
C ARG A 3 53.92 -56.74 -55.50
N ARG A 4 53.18 -55.66 -55.72
CA ARG A 4 52.81 -54.64 -54.73
C ARG A 4 51.84 -55.28 -53.73
N ARG A 5 52.12 -55.19 -52.43
CA ARG A 5 51.10 -55.34 -51.36
C ARG A 5 50.67 -53.93 -50.94
N CYS A 6 49.40 -53.62 -51.19
CA CYS A 6 48.72 -52.49 -50.58
C CYS A 6 47.97 -53.04 -49.37
N ASP A 7 48.46 -52.77 -48.16
CA ASP A 7 47.74 -53.09 -46.93
C ASP A 7 46.76 -51.96 -46.60
N LEU A 8 45.49 -52.33 -46.54
CA LEU A 8 44.38 -51.51 -46.05
C LEU A 8 44.47 -51.39 -44.53
N GLN A 9 44.45 -50.16 -44.00
CA GLN A 9 43.89 -49.90 -42.66
C GLN A 9 42.87 -48.76 -42.70
N PRO A 10 41.74 -48.86 -41.98
CA PRO A 10 40.64 -47.90 -42.06
C PRO A 10 40.87 -46.69 -41.16
N LYS A 11 40.51 -45.50 -41.65
CA LYS A 11 40.44 -44.25 -40.87
C LYS A 11 39.45 -44.41 -39.73
N ARG A 12 39.93 -44.38 -38.48
CA ARG A 12 39.11 -44.14 -37.29
C ARG A 12 38.73 -42.66 -37.26
N THR A 13 37.46 -42.36 -37.50
CA THR A 13 36.87 -41.05 -37.19
C THR A 13 36.73 -40.94 -35.68
N SER A 14 37.47 -40.01 -35.09
CA SER A 14 37.48 -39.73 -33.65
C SER A 14 36.14 -39.15 -33.21
N MET A 15 35.50 -39.85 -32.29
CA MET A 15 34.30 -39.46 -31.56
C MET A 15 34.71 -38.56 -30.38
N CYS A 16 34.93 -37.27 -30.64
CA CYS A 16 35.08 -36.26 -29.59
C CYS A 16 34.30 -35.01 -29.97
N ASP A 17 33.62 -34.45 -28.97
CA ASP A 17 33.03 -33.10 -28.92
C ASP A 17 31.59 -32.93 -29.40
N LEU A 18 30.67 -33.65 -28.76
CA LEU A 18 29.34 -33.13 -28.46
C LEU A 18 29.26 -32.82 -26.96
N GLN A 19 29.90 -31.73 -26.53
CA GLN A 19 29.53 -31.14 -25.24
C GLN A 19 28.17 -30.45 -25.39
N PRO A 20 27.21 -30.66 -24.48
CA PRO A 20 25.98 -29.88 -24.47
C PRO A 20 26.36 -28.42 -24.26
N LYS A 21 26.06 -27.58 -25.25
CA LYS A 21 26.19 -26.13 -25.15
C LYS A 21 25.40 -25.69 -23.92
N ARG A 22 26.09 -25.31 -22.84
CA ARG A 22 25.44 -24.67 -21.68
C ARG A 22 24.84 -23.38 -22.20
N THR A 23 23.51 -23.32 -22.30
CA THR A 23 22.77 -22.08 -22.51
C THR A 23 23.08 -21.17 -21.33
N SER A 24 23.84 -20.12 -21.59
CA SER A 24 24.04 -19.02 -20.66
C SER A 24 22.70 -18.31 -20.47
N MET A 25 22.39 -17.80 -19.28
CA MET A 25 21.18 -16.98 -19.07
C MET A 25 21.13 -15.74 -19.98
N CYS A 26 22.27 -15.31 -20.53
CA CYS A 26 22.37 -14.23 -21.51
C CYS A 26 21.95 -14.65 -22.93
N ASP A 27 21.77 -15.94 -23.20
CA ASP A 27 21.39 -16.48 -24.51
C ASP A 27 19.86 -16.47 -24.74
N LEU A 28 19.09 -16.11 -23.71
CA LEU A 28 17.63 -15.98 -23.81
C LEU A 28 17.24 -14.68 -24.53
N PRO A 29 16.25 -14.70 -25.44
CA PRO A 29 15.79 -13.50 -26.13
C PRO A 29 15.39 -12.39 -25.15
N PRO A 30 15.85 -11.14 -25.33
CA PRO A 30 15.55 -10.02 -24.43
C PRO A 30 14.05 -9.83 -24.17
N LYS A 31 13.21 -10.07 -25.18
CA LYS A 31 11.75 -10.04 -25.08
C LYS A 31 11.21 -11.08 -24.09
N LEU A 32 11.70 -12.33 -24.18
CA LEU A 32 11.28 -13.40 -23.28
C LEU A 32 11.76 -13.16 -21.85
N VAL A 33 12.99 -12.68 -21.68
CA VAL A 33 13.53 -12.29 -20.37
C VAL A 33 12.70 -11.15 -19.77
N GLY A 34 12.47 -10.08 -20.53
CA GLY A 34 11.70 -8.91 -20.09
C GLY A 34 10.25 -9.23 -19.74
N GLU A 35 9.51 -9.87 -20.65
CA GLU A 35 8.06 -10.06 -20.55
C GLU A 35 7.65 -11.25 -19.68
N LYS A 36 8.46 -12.32 -19.58
CA LYS A 36 8.07 -13.55 -18.87
C LYS A 36 8.87 -13.83 -17.60
N ILE A 37 10.18 -13.58 -17.62
CA ILE A 37 11.06 -13.91 -16.49
C ILE A 37 11.07 -12.76 -15.50
N LEU A 38 11.52 -11.58 -15.94
CA LEU A 38 11.65 -10.42 -15.06
C LEU A 38 10.31 -10.04 -14.49
N THR A 39 9.21 -10.09 -15.25
CA THR A 39 7.85 -9.83 -14.74
C THR A 39 7.50 -10.65 -13.51
N ARG A 40 8.01 -11.87 -13.34
CA ARG A 40 7.69 -12.74 -12.19
C ARG A 40 8.59 -12.53 -10.98
N ILE A 41 9.66 -11.75 -11.13
CA ILE A 41 10.63 -11.52 -10.05
C ILE A 41 10.13 -10.38 -9.13
N PRO A 42 10.11 -10.59 -7.79
CA PRO A 42 9.81 -9.54 -6.82
C PRO A 42 10.75 -8.35 -6.94
N ILE A 43 10.26 -7.13 -6.66
CA ILE A 43 11.09 -5.91 -6.68
C ILE A 43 12.32 -6.04 -5.79
N THR A 44 12.15 -6.67 -4.63
CA THR A 44 13.20 -6.84 -3.62
C THR A 44 14.39 -7.64 -4.13
N SER A 45 14.18 -8.54 -5.09
CA SER A 45 15.24 -9.31 -5.74
C SER A 45 15.88 -8.59 -6.93
N LEU A 46 15.31 -7.48 -7.41
CA LEU A 46 15.79 -6.80 -8.63
C LEU A 46 17.22 -6.28 -8.47
N ARG A 47 17.66 -5.93 -7.27
CA ARG A 47 19.05 -5.53 -7.03
C ARG A 47 20.02 -6.65 -7.40
N ALA A 48 19.75 -7.88 -6.98
CA ALA A 48 20.57 -9.05 -7.30
C ALA A 48 20.50 -9.39 -8.80
N VAL A 49 19.30 -9.31 -9.40
CA VAL A 49 19.09 -9.49 -10.85
C VAL A 49 19.94 -8.49 -11.65
N ARG A 50 19.96 -7.22 -11.26
CA ARG A 50 20.76 -6.17 -11.93
C ARG A 50 22.26 -6.41 -11.84
N SER A 51 22.73 -7.05 -10.77
CA SER A 51 24.15 -7.40 -10.64
C SER A 51 24.58 -8.58 -11.50
N THR A 52 23.66 -9.30 -12.15
CA THR A 52 24.02 -10.45 -13.01
C THR A 52 24.68 -10.00 -14.32
N CYS A 53 24.06 -9.08 -15.07
CA CYS A 53 24.61 -8.56 -16.32
C CYS A 53 23.97 -7.22 -16.74
N LYS A 54 24.63 -6.54 -17.68
CA LYS A 54 24.18 -5.25 -18.25
C LYS A 54 22.82 -5.34 -18.95
N LEU A 55 22.57 -6.44 -19.68
CA LEU A 55 21.31 -6.65 -20.39
C LEU A 55 20.14 -6.74 -19.41
N TRP A 56 20.27 -7.56 -18.37
CA TRP A 56 19.23 -7.72 -17.35
C TRP A 56 19.04 -6.43 -16.56
N ASN A 57 20.12 -5.69 -16.28
CA ASN A 57 20.00 -4.36 -15.68
C ASN A 57 19.18 -3.41 -16.55
N ALA A 58 19.46 -3.32 -17.85
CA ALA A 58 18.68 -2.51 -18.79
C ALA A 58 17.21 -2.94 -18.87
N LEU A 59 16.94 -4.24 -19.05
CA LEU A 59 15.58 -4.78 -19.13
C LEU A 59 14.78 -4.57 -17.84
N THR A 60 15.41 -4.66 -16.66
CA THR A 60 14.71 -4.37 -15.41
C THR A 60 14.35 -2.90 -15.26
N LYS A 61 15.15 -1.98 -15.82
CA LYS A 61 14.82 -0.55 -15.84
C LYS A 61 13.64 -0.29 -16.76
N ASP A 62 13.63 -0.88 -17.96
CA ASP A 62 12.53 -0.73 -18.92
C ASP A 62 11.21 -1.32 -18.38
N ARG A 63 11.27 -2.44 -17.67
CA ARG A 63 10.11 -3.04 -16.98
C ARG A 63 9.55 -2.09 -15.92
N VAL A 64 10.43 -1.58 -15.07
CA VAL A 64 10.08 -0.73 -13.93
C VAL A 64 9.55 0.65 -14.38
N LEU A 65 10.11 1.18 -15.47
CA LEU A 65 9.80 2.53 -15.99
C LEU A 65 8.66 2.54 -17.02
N GLY A 66 7.90 1.46 -17.17
CA GLY A 66 6.57 1.53 -17.81
C GLY A 66 6.42 0.98 -19.23
N LYS A 67 7.13 -0.09 -19.63
CA LYS A 67 6.86 -0.77 -20.92
C LYS A 67 6.06 -2.08 -20.85
N ALA A 68 5.71 -2.57 -19.65
CA ALA A 68 4.89 -3.77 -19.51
C ALA A 68 3.49 -3.40 -18.99
N ALA A 69 2.47 -3.78 -19.75
CA ALA A 69 1.06 -3.45 -19.59
C ALA A 69 0.47 -3.71 -18.18
N ALA A 70 -0.46 -2.84 -17.78
CA ALA A 70 -1.54 -3.03 -16.79
C ALA A 70 -1.20 -3.97 -15.61
N GLN A 71 -0.32 -3.53 -14.73
CA GLN A 71 0.02 -4.29 -13.53
C GLN A 71 0.13 -3.37 -12.32
N PHE A 72 -0.84 -3.45 -11.43
CA PHE A 72 -0.68 -2.91 -10.09
C PHE A 72 0.40 -3.71 -9.35
N LEU A 73 1.30 -2.99 -8.70
CA LEU A 73 2.38 -3.53 -7.91
C LEU A 73 2.48 -2.69 -6.65
N GLY A 74 2.15 -3.27 -5.51
CA GLY A 74 2.09 -2.54 -4.25
C GLY A 74 2.72 -3.33 -3.12
N PHE A 75 2.57 -2.78 -1.92
CA PHE A 75 2.92 -3.43 -0.68
C PHE A 75 1.70 -3.41 0.23
N MET A 76 1.67 -4.32 1.19
CA MET A 76 0.62 -4.35 2.21
C MET A 76 1.16 -4.91 3.51
N THR A 77 0.42 -4.74 4.60
CA THR A 77 0.58 -5.57 5.80
C THR A 77 -0.50 -6.64 5.84
N MET A 78 -0.11 -7.87 6.17
CA MET A 78 -1.02 -9.00 6.41
C MET A 78 -0.39 -9.86 7.50
N ASP A 79 -1.15 -10.21 8.53
CA ASP A 79 -0.66 -10.95 9.71
C ASP A 79 0.58 -10.33 10.37
N SER A 80 0.61 -8.99 10.43
CA SER A 80 1.75 -8.20 10.91
C SER A 80 3.06 -8.44 10.14
N LYS A 81 2.99 -8.93 8.89
CA LYS A 81 4.10 -9.08 7.97
C LYS A 81 3.93 -8.17 6.76
N VAL A 82 5.04 -7.72 6.19
CA VAL A 82 5.03 -6.95 4.95
C VAL A 82 4.96 -7.91 3.77
N CYS A 83 4.00 -7.70 2.88
CA CYS A 83 3.81 -8.47 1.67
C CYS A 83 3.90 -7.56 0.45
N SER A 84 4.46 -8.05 -0.65
CA SER A 84 4.29 -7.44 -1.97
C SER A 84 3.00 -7.97 -2.59
N VAL A 85 2.22 -7.06 -3.16
CA VAL A 85 0.98 -7.37 -3.87
C VAL A 85 1.18 -7.10 -5.34
N ARG A 86 0.72 -8.03 -6.16
CA ARG A 86 0.66 -7.87 -7.60
C ARG A 86 -0.74 -8.19 -8.07
N PHE A 87 -1.33 -7.28 -8.83
CA PHE A 87 -2.61 -7.49 -9.47
C PHE A 87 -2.45 -7.28 -10.98
N HIS A 88 -3.05 -8.19 -11.76
CA HIS A 88 -3.04 -8.14 -13.21
C HIS A 88 -4.37 -8.65 -13.74
N LEU A 89 -5.03 -7.83 -14.55
CA LEU A 89 -6.24 -8.20 -15.27
C LEU A 89 -5.86 -8.72 -16.66
N ARG A 90 -6.26 -9.95 -16.98
CA ARG A 90 -6.13 -10.51 -18.33
C ARG A 90 -7.49 -10.55 -18.99
N ARG A 91 -7.71 -9.61 -19.93
CA ARG A 91 -8.84 -9.68 -20.84
C ARG A 91 -8.53 -10.67 -21.95
N SER A 92 -9.21 -11.81 -21.93
CA SER A 92 -9.22 -12.73 -23.05
C SER A 92 -10.14 -12.17 -24.14
N LYS A 93 -9.75 -12.30 -25.41
CA LYS A 93 -10.67 -12.02 -26.54
C LYS A 93 -11.52 -13.24 -26.91
N GLU A 94 -11.21 -14.40 -26.34
CA GLU A 94 -11.75 -15.71 -26.72
C GLU A 94 -12.55 -16.38 -25.58
N GLU A 95 -12.31 -15.99 -24.32
CA GLU A 95 -13.06 -16.43 -23.15
C GLU A 95 -14.05 -15.32 -22.76
N GLU A 96 -15.30 -15.68 -22.47
CA GLU A 96 -16.34 -14.72 -22.04
C GLU A 96 -16.07 -14.13 -20.64
N GLU A 97 -15.07 -14.64 -19.92
CA GLU A 97 -14.75 -14.24 -18.54
C GLU A 97 -13.33 -13.67 -18.42
N ASP A 98 -13.25 -12.44 -17.88
CA ASP A 98 -11.98 -11.79 -17.56
C ASP A 98 -11.24 -12.58 -16.45
N THR A 99 -10.00 -13.00 -16.72
CA THR A 99 -9.19 -13.71 -15.73
C THR A 99 -8.38 -12.72 -14.89
N MET A 100 -8.56 -12.74 -13.58
CA MET A 100 -7.83 -11.90 -12.62
C MET A 100 -6.70 -12.69 -11.95
N ASP A 101 -5.49 -12.14 -11.92
CA ASP A 101 -4.32 -12.74 -11.27
C ASP A 101 -3.87 -11.82 -10.11
N LEU A 102 -4.24 -12.21 -8.89
CA LEU A 102 -3.82 -11.56 -7.64
C LEU A 102 -2.78 -12.44 -6.95
N SER A 103 -1.55 -11.92 -6.81
CA SER A 103 -0.43 -12.61 -6.17
C SER A 103 0.07 -11.81 -4.99
N ILE A 104 0.05 -12.43 -3.81
CA ILE A 104 0.61 -11.89 -2.57
C ILE A 104 1.83 -12.71 -2.17
N LYS A 105 2.94 -12.04 -1.87
CA LYS A 105 4.18 -12.68 -1.43
C LYS A 105 4.79 -11.94 -0.26
N GLN A 106 5.06 -12.66 0.82
CA GLN A 106 5.74 -12.10 1.98
C GLN A 106 7.15 -11.61 1.62
N VAL A 107 7.56 -10.51 2.25
CA VAL A 107 8.88 -9.90 2.07
C VAL A 107 9.80 -10.32 3.21
N ASP A 108 10.80 -11.13 2.89
CA ASP A 108 11.69 -11.71 3.90
C ASP A 108 12.53 -10.70 4.69
N LEU A 109 12.84 -9.55 4.09
CA LEU A 109 13.74 -8.54 4.65
C LEU A 109 13.29 -8.01 6.02
N LEU A 110 11.98 -7.96 6.27
CA LEU A 110 11.39 -7.40 7.48
C LEU A 110 10.77 -8.46 8.40
N ASN A 111 11.00 -9.75 8.13
CA ASN A 111 10.38 -10.85 8.88
C ASN A 111 10.72 -10.89 10.38
N GLN A 112 11.87 -10.31 10.74
CA GLN A 112 12.38 -10.26 12.12
C GLN A 112 11.59 -9.32 13.03
N VAL A 113 10.71 -8.47 12.47
CA VAL A 113 9.91 -7.51 13.21
C VAL A 113 8.46 -7.62 12.75
N GLU A 114 7.51 -7.54 13.69
CA GLU A 114 6.10 -7.41 13.36
C GLU A 114 5.81 -5.97 12.94
N ILE A 115 5.20 -5.79 11.78
CA ILE A 115 4.88 -4.48 11.19
C ILE A 115 3.36 -4.30 11.23
N SER A 116 2.89 -3.24 11.88
CA SER A 116 1.47 -2.91 11.91
C SER A 116 1.03 -2.20 10.63
N ARG A 117 1.83 -1.24 10.14
CA ARG A 117 1.44 -0.33 9.06
C ARG A 117 2.59 -0.07 8.08
N VAL A 118 2.23 0.19 6.81
CA VAL A 118 3.17 0.64 5.78
C VAL A 118 2.56 1.82 5.02
N TYR A 119 3.29 2.93 4.97
CA TYR A 119 2.95 4.12 4.18
C TYR A 119 3.86 4.22 2.95
N HIS A 120 3.35 4.74 1.84
CA HIS A 120 4.10 4.91 0.59
C HIS A 120 4.21 6.39 0.21
N CYS A 121 5.39 6.80 -0.27
CA CYS A 121 5.61 8.11 -0.90
C CYS A 121 6.85 8.09 -1.81
N ASP A 122 6.71 8.49 -3.08
CA ASP A 122 7.81 8.64 -4.06
C ASP A 122 8.79 7.45 -4.07
N GLY A 123 8.25 6.22 -4.05
CA GLY A 123 9.01 4.97 -4.09
C GLY A 123 9.75 4.60 -2.80
N LEU A 124 9.52 5.34 -1.71
CA LEU A 124 9.90 4.96 -0.36
C LEU A 124 8.70 4.40 0.41
N LEU A 125 8.99 3.48 1.33
CA LEU A 125 8.03 2.92 2.26
C LEU A 125 8.43 3.28 3.69
N LEU A 126 7.46 3.67 4.50
CA LEU A 126 7.60 3.82 5.95
C LEU A 126 6.86 2.67 6.62
N CYS A 127 7.61 1.74 7.21
CA CYS A 127 7.05 0.61 7.96
C CYS A 127 7.08 0.92 9.46
N VAL A 128 5.93 0.79 10.13
CA VAL A 128 5.80 1.02 11.58
C VAL A 128 5.78 -0.33 12.30
N ALA A 129 6.66 -0.51 13.28
CA ALA A 129 6.64 -1.72 14.09
C ALA A 129 5.35 -1.81 14.92
N LYS A 130 4.82 -3.02 15.12
CA LYS A 130 3.56 -3.24 15.84
C LYS A 130 3.60 -2.76 17.31
N ASP A 131 4.77 -2.78 17.92
CA ASP A 131 5.02 -2.25 19.27
C ASP A 131 5.26 -0.73 19.29
N ASN A 132 5.18 -0.07 18.12
CA ASN A 132 5.50 1.34 17.88
C ASN A 132 6.90 1.77 18.33
N SER A 133 7.80 0.85 18.69
CA SER A 133 9.13 1.17 19.24
C SER A 133 10.10 1.78 18.24
N ARG A 134 9.81 1.61 16.94
CA ARG A 134 10.66 1.99 15.82
C ARG A 134 9.88 2.08 14.52
N VAL A 135 10.41 2.87 13.61
CA VAL A 135 9.96 2.92 12.22
C VAL A 135 11.12 2.63 11.28
N VAL A 136 10.81 2.10 10.10
CA VAL A 136 11.79 1.80 9.05
C VAL A 136 11.43 2.61 7.82
N VAL A 137 12.37 3.42 7.34
CA VAL A 137 12.31 3.88 5.96
C VAL A 137 12.98 2.84 5.09
N TRP A 138 12.25 2.32 4.12
CA TRP A 138 12.70 1.29 3.20
C TRP A 138 12.58 1.78 1.75
N ASN A 139 13.66 1.63 0.99
CA ASN A 139 13.65 1.70 -0.47
C ASN A 139 13.77 0.27 -1.02
N PRO A 140 12.66 -0.37 -1.45
CA PRO A 140 12.67 -1.70 -2.05
C PRO A 140 13.56 -1.82 -3.29
N TYR A 141 13.52 -0.80 -4.16
CA TYR A 141 14.24 -0.81 -5.43
C TYR A 141 15.77 -0.79 -5.27
N LEU A 142 16.27 -0.06 -4.27
CA LEU A 142 17.69 -0.02 -3.92
C LEU A 142 18.08 -1.07 -2.87
N GLY A 143 17.10 -1.75 -2.27
CA GLY A 143 17.32 -2.67 -1.15
C GLY A 143 18.00 -1.97 0.03
N GLN A 144 17.57 -0.75 0.36
CA GLN A 144 18.12 0.04 1.46
C GLN A 144 17.09 0.25 2.55
N THR A 145 17.46 -0.03 3.79
CA THR A 145 16.62 0.20 4.97
C THR A 145 17.34 1.09 5.95
N ARG A 146 16.58 1.92 6.66
CA ARG A 146 17.06 2.75 7.77
C ARG A 146 16.08 2.67 8.94
N TRP A 147 16.58 2.20 10.06
CA TRP A 147 15.83 2.16 11.32
C TRP A 147 15.90 3.51 12.01
N ILE A 148 14.76 4.02 12.44
CA ILE A 148 14.62 5.29 13.13
C ILE A 148 13.89 5.03 14.44
N ARG A 149 14.47 5.47 15.53
CA ARG A 149 13.80 5.50 16.83
C ARG A 149 12.97 6.77 16.94
N PRO A 150 11.72 6.70 17.42
CA PRO A 150 10.93 7.88 17.75
C PRO A 150 11.64 8.75 18.80
N ARG A 151 11.31 10.04 18.85
CA ARG A 151 11.96 11.01 19.75
C ARG A 151 11.58 10.80 21.21
N THR A 152 10.34 10.41 21.44
CA THR A 152 9.74 10.15 22.76
C THR A 152 9.17 8.75 22.79
N GLU A 153 8.85 8.24 23.98
CA GLU A 153 8.14 6.97 24.14
C GLU A 153 6.90 6.93 23.24
N SER A 154 6.68 5.78 22.63
CA SER A 154 5.63 5.60 21.64
C SER A 154 4.38 5.01 22.28
N ASN A 155 3.24 5.53 21.85
CA ASN A 155 1.93 5.05 22.27
C ASN A 155 1.28 4.24 21.14
N ILE A 156 0.33 3.38 21.47
CA ILE A 156 -0.40 2.54 20.50
C ILE A 156 -1.13 3.42 19.47
N GLY A 157 -1.67 4.56 19.89
CA GLY A 157 -2.36 5.52 19.01
C GLY A 157 -1.46 6.51 18.27
N ASP A 158 -0.13 6.36 18.33
CA ASP A 158 0.75 7.19 17.50
C ASP A 158 0.51 6.92 16.01
N SER A 159 0.30 7.98 15.26
CA SER A 159 0.08 7.91 13.82
C SER A 159 1.21 8.58 13.05
N TYR A 160 1.47 8.11 11.84
CA TYR A 160 2.60 8.54 11.03
C TYR A 160 2.15 8.93 9.63
N ALA A 161 2.91 9.83 9.02
CA ALA A 161 2.78 10.19 7.62
C ALA A 161 4.16 10.39 7.00
N LEU A 162 4.26 10.10 5.70
CA LEU A 162 5.50 10.19 4.94
C LEU A 162 5.29 11.12 3.73
N GLY A 163 6.10 12.17 3.63
CA GLY A 163 6.06 13.09 2.50
C GLY A 163 7.43 13.65 2.17
N TYR A 164 7.49 14.64 1.29
CA TYR A 164 8.74 15.32 0.93
C TYR A 164 8.53 16.81 0.66
N ASP A 165 9.56 17.61 0.92
CA ASP A 165 9.55 19.04 0.59
C ASP A 165 9.95 19.33 -0.86
N ILE A 166 9.90 20.59 -1.26
CA ILE A 166 10.30 21.07 -2.60
C ILE A 166 11.71 20.62 -3.06
N ASN A 167 12.61 20.29 -2.12
CA ASN A 167 13.96 19.80 -2.41
C ASN A 167 14.01 18.26 -2.51
N ARG A 168 12.86 17.59 -2.60
CA ARG A 168 12.67 16.13 -2.48
C ARG A 168 13.31 15.55 -1.21
N ASN A 169 13.42 16.35 -0.15
CA ASN A 169 13.85 15.84 1.14
C ASN A 169 12.65 15.17 1.80
N HIS A 170 12.74 13.86 1.96
CA HIS A 170 11.69 13.11 2.62
C HIS A 170 11.68 13.39 4.12
N LYS A 171 10.47 13.47 4.67
CA LYS A 171 10.24 13.74 6.08
C LYS A 171 9.14 12.83 6.59
N ILE A 172 9.18 12.54 7.88
CA ILE A 172 8.15 11.74 8.57
C ILE A 172 7.46 12.65 9.56
N LEU A 173 6.16 12.85 9.40
CA LEU A 173 5.33 13.45 10.43
C LEU A 173 4.89 12.33 11.39
N ARG A 174 5.03 12.57 12.69
CA ARG A 174 4.50 11.73 13.77
C ARG A 174 3.49 12.56 14.56
N MET A 175 2.30 12.01 14.70
CA MET A 175 1.20 12.53 15.50
C MET A 175 1.18 11.71 16.79
N VAL A 176 1.64 12.31 17.88
CA VAL A 176 1.78 11.67 19.18
C VAL A 176 0.50 11.86 19.96
N GLN A 177 -0.22 10.79 20.22
CA GLN A 177 -1.45 10.84 20.99
C GLN A 177 -1.14 11.19 22.45
N THR A 178 -1.74 12.26 22.95
CA THR A 178 -1.59 12.63 24.36
C THR A 178 -2.57 11.86 25.26
N ARG A 179 -2.44 12.00 26.58
CA ARG A 179 -3.37 11.37 27.54
C ARG A 179 -4.82 11.85 27.37
N ASN A 180 -5.00 13.04 26.79
CA ASN A 180 -6.30 13.50 26.32
C ASN A 180 -6.44 13.00 24.89
N VAL A 181 -7.33 12.03 24.68
CA VAL A 181 -7.46 11.21 23.47
C VAL A 181 -7.63 12.06 22.20
N SER A 182 -8.20 13.26 22.31
CA SER A 182 -8.45 14.23 21.23
C SER A 182 -7.30 15.19 20.90
N VAL A 183 -6.16 15.16 21.61
CA VAL A 183 -5.06 16.11 21.38
C VAL A 183 -3.79 15.38 20.94
N TYR A 184 -3.27 15.79 19.79
CA TYR A 184 -1.99 15.34 19.26
C TYR A 184 -0.88 16.37 19.47
N ARG A 185 0.33 15.87 19.75
CA ARG A 185 1.56 16.63 19.56
C ARG A 185 2.22 16.22 18.25
N TYR A 186 2.73 17.19 17.51
CA TYR A 186 3.33 16.94 16.20
C TYR A 186 4.85 16.95 16.29
N GLU A 187 5.47 15.90 15.77
CA GLU A 187 6.92 15.79 15.61
C GLU A 187 7.25 15.51 14.15
N ILE A 188 8.34 16.10 13.66
CA ILE A 188 8.81 15.85 12.30
C ILE A 188 10.24 15.35 12.31
N TYR A 189 10.49 14.29 11.55
CA TYR A 189 11.81 13.75 11.29
C TYR A 189 12.25 14.16 9.90
N ASP A 190 13.45 14.72 9.81
CA ASP A 190 14.09 15.05 8.54
C ASP A 190 15.14 13.99 8.19
N LEU A 191 14.96 13.31 7.05
CA LEU A 191 15.85 12.22 6.64
C LEU A 191 17.26 12.68 6.31
N ARG A 192 17.41 13.90 5.77
CA ARG A 192 18.69 14.51 5.41
C ARG A 192 19.48 14.92 6.64
N SER A 193 18.85 15.57 7.62
CA SER A 193 19.54 15.97 8.86
C SER A 193 19.68 14.81 9.86
N ASN A 194 18.90 13.74 9.70
CA ASN A 194 18.84 12.60 10.62
C ASN A 194 18.38 13.02 12.03
N SER A 195 17.36 13.87 12.13
CA SER A 195 16.93 14.41 13.42
C SER A 195 15.42 14.62 13.50
N TRP A 196 14.87 14.39 14.69
CA TRP A 196 13.52 14.79 15.06
C TRP A 196 13.50 16.21 15.61
N ARG A 197 12.38 16.91 15.42
CA ARG A 197 12.02 18.11 16.17
C ARG A 197 10.51 18.20 16.39
N VAL A 198 10.11 19.03 17.33
CA VAL A 198 8.69 19.37 17.58
C VAL A 198 8.21 20.33 16.50
N LEU A 199 6.95 20.18 16.11
CA LEU A 199 6.20 21.15 15.32
C LEU A 199 5.10 21.77 16.18
N GLU A 200 5.02 23.09 16.13
CA GLU A 200 3.94 23.87 16.74
C GLU A 200 2.90 24.15 15.66
N VAL A 201 2.02 23.17 15.42
CA VAL A 201 0.95 23.24 14.43
C VAL A 201 -0.37 22.80 15.05
N THR A 202 -1.46 23.39 14.59
CA THR A 202 -2.82 23.06 15.04
C THR A 202 -3.66 22.81 13.78
N PRO A 203 -4.21 21.59 13.60
CA PRO A 203 -5.14 21.34 12.50
C PRO A 203 -6.45 22.12 12.73
N ASN A 204 -7.13 22.48 11.65
CA ASN A 204 -8.46 23.10 11.72
C ASN A 204 -9.56 22.03 11.64
N GLY A 205 -9.54 21.09 12.59
CA GLY A 205 -10.42 19.93 12.62
C GLY A 205 -9.90 18.86 13.57
N GLU A 206 -10.79 17.94 13.94
CA GLU A 206 -10.44 16.75 14.70
C GLU A 206 -10.16 15.59 13.75
N MET A 207 -9.09 14.86 14.04
CA MET A 207 -8.75 13.61 13.36
C MET A 207 -9.07 12.50 14.34
N ASP A 208 -10.04 11.63 14.02
CA ASP A 208 -10.49 10.60 14.96
C ASP A 208 -9.30 9.74 15.42
N PRO A 209 -9.01 9.71 16.74
CA PRO A 209 -7.95 8.91 17.32
C PRO A 209 -8.20 7.39 17.33
N ASN A 210 -9.46 6.98 17.20
CA ASN A 210 -9.83 5.57 17.12
C ASN A 210 -9.84 5.08 15.68
N HIS A 211 -10.16 5.94 14.72
CA HIS A 211 -9.93 5.66 13.32
C HIS A 211 -8.42 5.52 13.06
N PRO A 212 -7.96 4.41 12.46
CA PRO A 212 -6.56 4.30 12.04
C PRO A 212 -6.31 5.37 10.96
N LEU A 213 -5.74 6.51 11.34
CA LEU A 213 -5.46 7.65 10.46
C LEU A 213 -4.51 7.22 9.33
N TYR A 214 -5.08 6.75 8.22
CA TYR A 214 -4.36 6.42 7.00
C TYR A 214 -4.13 7.70 6.20
N GLY A 215 -3.19 8.51 6.68
CA GLY A 215 -2.66 9.61 5.88
C GLY A 215 -2.15 9.08 4.55
N VAL A 216 -2.69 9.58 3.44
CA VAL A 216 -2.30 9.17 2.09
C VAL A 216 -1.50 10.26 1.42
N SER A 217 -0.35 9.88 0.86
CA SER A 217 0.57 10.84 0.25
C SER A 217 0.35 10.98 -1.25
N VAL A 218 0.13 12.22 -1.70
CA VAL A 218 -0.09 12.60 -3.10
C VAL A 218 0.81 13.79 -3.41
N LYS A 219 1.59 13.70 -4.49
CA LYS A 219 2.56 14.76 -4.90
C LYS A 219 3.52 15.24 -3.79
N GLY A 220 3.77 14.41 -2.77
CA GLY A 220 4.69 14.70 -1.66
C GLY A 220 4.05 15.25 -0.40
N ASN A 221 2.77 15.62 -0.43
CA ASN A 221 2.00 16.03 0.73
C ASN A 221 1.10 14.89 1.22
N THR A 222 0.71 14.89 2.50
CA THR A 222 -0.17 13.85 3.05
C THR A 222 -1.54 14.41 3.36
N TYR A 223 -2.58 13.69 2.96
CA TYR A 223 -3.99 14.03 3.14
C TYR A 223 -4.60 13.09 4.18
N PHE A 224 -5.37 13.65 5.10
CA PHE A 224 -6.03 12.96 6.19
C PHE A 224 -7.53 13.23 6.14
N PHE A 225 -8.33 12.22 6.48
CA PHE A 225 -9.73 12.41 6.80
C PHE A 225 -9.85 13.08 8.18
N ALA A 226 -10.76 14.02 8.31
CA ALA A 226 -10.99 14.79 9.52
C ALA A 226 -12.45 15.26 9.56
N HIS A 227 -12.95 15.54 10.76
CA HIS A 227 -14.29 16.06 10.98
C HIS A 227 -14.23 17.36 11.79
N GLU A 228 -15.34 18.10 11.80
CA GLU A 228 -15.51 19.24 12.68
C GLU A 228 -15.38 18.84 14.15
N ASP A 229 -14.92 19.77 14.99
CA ASP A 229 -14.77 19.51 16.42
C ASP A 229 -16.12 19.11 17.02
N SER A 230 -16.13 17.99 17.73
CA SER A 230 -17.33 17.45 18.37
C SER A 230 -18.02 18.43 19.32
N SER A 231 -17.30 19.44 19.84
CA SER A 231 -17.86 20.52 20.66
C SER A 231 -18.65 21.57 19.86
N SER A 232 -18.57 21.55 18.54
CA SER A 232 -19.26 22.48 17.62
C SER A 232 -20.44 21.86 16.84
N GLY A 233 -20.68 20.56 16.97
CA GLY A 233 -21.79 19.87 16.29
C GLY A 233 -23.17 20.28 16.82
N GLU A 234 -24.19 20.21 15.95
CA GLU A 234 -25.59 20.32 16.38
C GLU A 234 -25.96 19.07 17.19
N ILE A 235 -26.76 19.25 18.24
CA ILE A 235 -27.15 18.18 19.17
C ILE A 235 -28.67 18.01 19.11
N ASP A 236 -29.17 16.77 19.08
CA ASP A 236 -30.62 16.50 19.09
C ASP A 236 -31.25 16.65 20.48
N GLU A 237 -32.56 16.38 20.54
CA GLU A 237 -33.34 16.44 21.79
C GLU A 237 -32.85 15.43 22.84
N ASP A 238 -32.14 14.37 22.43
CA ASP A 238 -31.61 13.30 23.28
C ASP A 238 -30.16 13.56 23.73
N GLY A 239 -29.49 14.57 23.16
CA GLY A 239 -28.13 14.94 23.51
C GLY A 239 -27.06 14.35 22.57
N ASP A 240 -27.47 13.75 21.46
CA ASP A 240 -26.58 13.12 20.48
C ASP A 240 -26.22 14.09 19.34
N ILE A 241 -24.98 14.02 18.85
CA ILE A 241 -24.49 14.88 17.77
C ILE A 241 -25.17 14.46 16.46
N ILE A 242 -25.83 15.42 15.80
CA ILE A 242 -26.67 15.19 14.61
C ILE A 242 -25.86 15.33 13.31
N ASP A 243 -24.94 16.30 13.25
CA ASP A 243 -24.21 16.63 12.03
C ASP A 243 -22.79 17.11 12.36
N LEU A 244 -21.79 16.45 11.76
CA LEU A 244 -20.38 16.88 11.77
C LEU A 244 -19.94 16.97 10.32
N GLU A 245 -19.39 18.12 9.93
CA GLU A 245 -18.85 18.29 8.59
C GLU A 245 -17.57 17.46 8.45
N ASP A 246 -17.56 16.51 7.51
CA ASP A 246 -16.37 15.75 7.14
C ASP A 246 -15.60 16.41 5.99
N PHE A 247 -14.28 16.43 6.11
CA PHE A 247 -13.39 17.04 5.14
C PHE A 247 -12.01 16.37 5.12
N LEU A 248 -11.17 16.81 4.20
CA LEU A 248 -9.76 16.43 4.18
C LEU A 248 -8.87 17.56 4.70
N LEU A 249 -7.84 17.18 5.43
CA LEU A 249 -6.74 18.05 5.82
C LEU A 249 -5.47 17.65 5.09
N CYS A 250 -4.83 18.61 4.43
CA CYS A 250 -3.52 18.42 3.82
C CYS A 250 -2.43 18.88 4.80
N PHE A 251 -1.46 18.02 5.11
CA PHE A 251 -0.19 18.45 5.68
C PHE A 251 0.82 18.69 4.56
N ASP A 252 1.22 19.95 4.39
CA ASP A 252 2.21 20.36 3.41
C ASP A 252 3.62 20.19 4.00
N PHE A 253 4.46 19.32 3.41
CA PHE A 253 5.81 19.06 3.93
C PHE A 253 6.85 20.13 3.55
N THR A 254 6.51 21.01 2.62
CA THR A 254 7.32 22.16 2.23
C THR A 254 7.16 23.29 3.24
N THR A 255 5.92 23.65 3.61
CA THR A 255 5.65 24.67 4.63
C THR A 255 5.60 24.12 6.05
N GLU A 256 5.44 22.80 6.18
CA GLU A 256 5.29 22.05 7.44
C GLU A 256 4.07 22.49 8.26
N THR A 257 2.96 22.73 7.57
CA THR A 257 1.71 23.21 8.16
C THR A 257 0.51 22.45 7.60
N PHE A 258 -0.59 22.46 8.33
CA PHE A 258 -1.88 22.03 7.78
C PHE A 258 -2.47 23.12 6.89
N GLY A 259 -3.06 22.71 5.76
CA GLY A 259 -3.79 23.56 4.84
C GLY A 259 -5.23 23.83 5.28
N LEU A 260 -6.02 24.37 4.36
CA LEU A 260 -7.47 24.59 4.55
C LEU A 260 -8.25 23.26 4.52
N ARG A 261 -9.48 23.29 5.04
CA ARG A 261 -10.45 22.19 4.90
C ARG A 261 -10.74 21.98 3.41
N LEU A 262 -10.57 20.75 2.94
CA LEU A 262 -10.85 20.37 1.57
C LEU A 262 -12.16 19.57 1.53
N PRO A 263 -13.16 19.99 0.75
CA PRO A 263 -14.47 19.33 0.75
C PRO A 263 -14.38 17.92 0.16
N LEU A 264 -15.15 17.01 0.75
CA LEU A 264 -15.43 15.69 0.19
C LEU A 264 -16.50 15.79 -0.91
N PRO A 265 -16.56 14.82 -1.84
CA PRO A 265 -17.56 14.82 -2.91
C PRO A 265 -18.97 14.37 -2.47
N PHE A 266 -19.14 14.09 -1.19
CA PHE A 266 -20.36 13.57 -0.57
C PHE A 266 -20.49 14.12 0.86
N HIS A 267 -21.70 14.04 1.41
CA HIS A 267 -21.95 14.23 2.84
C HIS A 267 -21.91 12.85 3.48
N SER A 268 -20.94 12.60 4.36
CA SER A 268 -20.88 11.35 5.12
C SER A 268 -21.72 11.45 6.39
N THR A 269 -22.26 10.31 6.81
CA THR A 269 -22.91 10.16 8.11
C THR A 269 -21.90 9.68 9.14
N ILE A 270 -22.17 9.87 10.43
CA ILE A 270 -21.27 9.49 11.54
C ILE A 270 -20.82 8.01 11.46
N ASP A 271 -21.69 7.12 10.98
CA ASP A 271 -21.40 5.68 10.83
C ASP A 271 -20.84 5.28 9.45
N ALA A 272 -20.64 6.23 8.53
CA ALA A 272 -20.17 5.91 7.19
C ALA A 272 -18.68 5.57 7.20
N THR A 273 -18.31 4.54 6.43
CA THR A 273 -16.90 4.19 6.26
C THR A 273 -16.31 4.98 5.10
N VAL A 274 -15.30 5.80 5.41
CA VAL A 274 -14.55 6.61 4.44
C VAL A 274 -13.08 6.23 4.48
N THR A 275 -12.54 5.77 3.35
CA THR A 275 -11.13 5.39 3.28
C THR A 275 -10.42 6.06 2.11
N LEU A 276 -9.13 6.36 2.31
CA LEU A 276 -8.33 7.10 1.34
C LEU A 276 -7.39 6.17 0.58
N SER A 277 -7.20 6.48 -0.70
CA SER A 277 -6.21 5.84 -1.55
C SER A 277 -5.55 6.83 -2.51
N CYS A 278 -4.53 6.38 -3.25
CA CYS A 278 -3.74 7.22 -4.14
C CYS A 278 -3.56 6.53 -5.48
N VAL A 279 -3.73 7.29 -6.55
CA VAL A 279 -3.55 6.80 -7.91
C VAL A 279 -2.25 7.37 -8.46
N ARG A 280 -1.28 6.48 -8.73
CA ARG A 280 0.00 6.79 -9.40
C ARG A 280 0.80 7.93 -8.75
N ASP A 281 0.66 8.14 -7.44
CA ASP A 281 1.24 9.27 -6.70
C ASP A 281 0.79 10.67 -7.18
N GLN A 282 -0.26 10.76 -8.02
CA GLN A 282 -0.73 12.00 -8.65
C GLN A 282 -2.12 12.43 -8.22
N GLN A 283 -3.02 11.49 -7.94
CA GLN A 283 -4.40 11.75 -7.57
C GLN A 283 -4.71 11.09 -6.23
N LEU A 284 -5.68 11.66 -5.52
CA LEU A 284 -6.30 11.06 -4.35
C LEU A 284 -7.56 10.31 -4.81
N ALA A 285 -7.84 9.18 -4.17
CA ALA A 285 -9.06 8.43 -4.33
C ALA A 285 -9.73 8.24 -2.97
N VAL A 286 -11.05 8.17 -2.95
CA VAL A 286 -11.86 7.99 -1.74
C VAL A 286 -12.86 6.87 -1.99
N LEU A 287 -12.95 5.94 -1.05
CA LEU A 287 -14.03 4.98 -0.95
C LEU A 287 -15.02 5.52 0.09
N TYR A 288 -16.28 5.59 -0.30
CA TYR A 288 -17.41 5.95 0.56
C TYR A 288 -18.41 4.81 0.58
N HIS A 289 -18.60 4.20 1.75
CA HIS A 289 -19.61 3.16 1.95
C HIS A 289 -20.86 3.80 2.56
N ASN A 290 -21.94 3.86 1.78
CA ASN A 290 -23.23 4.36 2.23
C ASN A 290 -24.11 3.19 2.65
N GLU A 291 -24.38 3.05 3.95
CA GLU A 291 -25.22 1.97 4.49
C GLU A 291 -26.73 2.19 4.25
N GLY A 292 -27.15 3.34 3.72
CA GLY A 292 -28.53 3.58 3.28
C GLY A 292 -29.56 3.68 4.43
N LEU A 293 -29.11 3.93 5.65
CA LEU A 293 -29.95 3.90 6.87
C LEU A 293 -31.02 5.02 6.94
N HIS A 294 -30.90 6.07 6.11
CA HIS A 294 -31.75 7.26 6.19
C HIS A 294 -32.52 7.62 4.91
N SER A 295 -32.51 6.79 3.86
CA SER A 295 -33.22 7.07 2.60
C SER A 295 -34.22 5.97 2.24
N ASP A 296 -35.32 6.36 1.56
CA ASP A 296 -36.32 5.45 0.99
C ASP A 296 -35.71 4.40 0.02
N ASP A 297 -34.47 4.63 -0.41
CA ASP A 297 -33.64 3.74 -1.23
C ASP A 297 -32.79 2.83 -0.31
N ARG A 298 -33.31 1.65 -0.01
CA ARG A 298 -32.72 0.67 0.95
C ARG A 298 -31.48 -0.06 0.39
N PHE A 299 -30.69 0.58 -0.47
CA PHE A 299 -29.58 -0.08 -1.15
C PHE A 299 -28.25 0.44 -0.66
N THR A 300 -27.54 -0.42 0.06
CA THR A 300 -26.15 -0.22 0.44
C THR A 300 -25.27 -0.16 -0.81
N THR A 301 -24.50 0.91 -0.96
CA THR A 301 -23.61 1.10 -2.11
C THR A 301 -22.23 1.56 -1.66
N VAL A 302 -21.23 1.23 -2.47
CA VAL A 302 -19.86 1.70 -2.28
C VAL A 302 -19.48 2.55 -3.46
N GLU A 303 -19.12 3.80 -3.19
CA GLU A 303 -18.71 4.76 -4.20
C GLU A 303 -17.21 4.98 -4.15
N PHE A 304 -16.59 4.98 -5.32
CA PHE A 304 -15.20 5.35 -5.52
C PHE A 304 -15.15 6.68 -6.22
N TRP A 305 -14.46 7.64 -5.61
CA TRP A 305 -14.24 8.98 -6.13
C TRP A 305 -12.75 9.19 -6.36
N VAL A 306 -12.39 9.91 -7.42
CA VAL A 306 -11.00 10.23 -7.77
C VAL A 306 -10.88 11.71 -8.06
N THR A 307 -9.81 12.32 -7.58
CA THR A 307 -9.59 13.74 -7.82
C THR A 307 -9.29 14.03 -9.30
N THR A 308 -9.98 15.01 -9.87
CA THR A 308 -9.64 15.62 -11.16
C THR A 308 -8.58 16.71 -11.01
N SER A 309 -8.54 17.38 -9.86
CA SER A 309 -7.45 18.24 -9.44
C SER A 309 -7.22 18.11 -7.94
N ILE A 310 -5.96 18.15 -7.53
CA ILE A 310 -5.59 18.20 -6.11
C ILE A 310 -4.35 19.07 -5.92
N GLU A 311 -4.51 20.06 -5.06
CA GLU A 311 -3.51 20.99 -4.56
C GLU A 311 -3.68 21.12 -3.04
N PRO A 312 -2.73 21.70 -2.29
CA PRO A 312 -2.79 21.72 -0.83
C PRO A 312 -4.06 22.37 -0.24
N ASN A 313 -4.68 23.31 -0.98
CA ASN A 313 -5.85 24.08 -0.53
C ASN A 313 -7.01 24.04 -1.53
N SER A 314 -6.98 23.15 -2.52
CA SER A 314 -8.08 23.01 -3.48
C SER A 314 -8.16 21.58 -4.00
N VAL A 315 -9.39 21.06 -4.07
CA VAL A 315 -9.67 19.72 -4.59
C VAL A 315 -10.92 19.75 -5.47
N SER A 316 -10.91 18.95 -6.53
CA SER A 316 -12.11 18.64 -7.30
C SER A 316 -12.16 17.16 -7.60
N TRP A 317 -13.38 16.62 -7.69
CA TRP A 317 -13.65 15.20 -7.71
C TRP A 317 -14.43 14.76 -8.94
N SER A 318 -14.23 13.51 -9.32
CA SER A 318 -15.07 12.79 -10.26
C SER A 318 -15.42 11.42 -9.71
N LYS A 319 -16.66 10.99 -9.93
CA LYS A 319 -17.09 9.64 -9.57
C LYS A 319 -16.44 8.65 -10.52
N PHE A 320 -15.72 7.67 -9.97
CA PHE A 320 -15.01 6.65 -10.74
C PHE A 320 -15.85 5.39 -10.94
N LEU A 321 -16.43 4.87 -9.86
CA LEU A 321 -17.22 3.64 -9.86
C LEU A 321 -18.24 3.68 -8.72
N THR A 322 -19.42 3.10 -8.95
CA THR A 322 -20.38 2.77 -7.89
C THR A 322 -20.61 1.28 -7.93
N VAL A 323 -20.54 0.64 -6.76
CA VAL A 323 -20.68 -0.81 -6.59
C VAL A 323 -21.89 -1.08 -5.72
N ASP A 324 -22.73 -1.99 -6.19
CA ASP A 324 -23.91 -2.46 -5.49
C ASP A 324 -23.54 -3.58 -4.50
N MET A 325 -23.84 -3.34 -3.23
CA MET A 325 -23.51 -4.28 -2.14
C MET A 325 -24.61 -5.32 -1.89
N ARG A 326 -25.77 -5.25 -2.57
CA ARG A 326 -26.87 -6.23 -2.41
C ARG A 326 -26.42 -7.69 -2.48
N PRO A 327 -25.52 -8.11 -3.41
CA PRO A 327 -25.08 -9.50 -3.46
C PRO A 327 -24.29 -9.95 -2.23
N LEU A 328 -23.67 -9.01 -1.51
CA LEU A 328 -22.87 -9.27 -0.31
C LEU A 328 -23.66 -9.05 0.99
N ALA A 329 -24.83 -8.43 0.94
CA ALA A 329 -25.66 -8.17 2.13
C ALA A 329 -25.96 -9.44 2.94
N LEU A 330 -26.20 -10.58 2.27
CA LEU A 330 -26.46 -11.86 2.92
C LEU A 330 -25.22 -12.53 3.53
N THR A 331 -24.03 -12.07 3.17
CA THR A 331 -22.75 -12.61 3.68
C THR A 331 -22.26 -11.89 4.92
N GLY A 332 -22.88 -10.77 5.31
CA GLY A 332 -22.47 -9.99 6.48
C GLY A 332 -21.19 -9.17 6.27
N VAL A 333 -20.79 -8.93 5.02
CA VAL A 333 -19.67 -8.03 4.68
C VAL A 333 -20.11 -6.60 4.97
N ARG A 334 -19.36 -5.95 5.85
CA ARG A 334 -19.46 -4.52 6.15
C ARG A 334 -18.02 -4.02 6.10
N PHE A 335 -17.71 -3.10 5.19
CA PHE A 335 -16.40 -2.46 5.20
C PHE A 335 -16.36 -1.64 6.48
N ASP A 336 -15.64 -2.10 7.50
CA ASP A 336 -15.72 -1.59 8.86
C ASP A 336 -14.85 -0.34 9.03
N ASN A 337 -15.38 0.64 9.78
CA ASN A 337 -14.74 1.92 10.09
C ASN A 337 -13.58 1.75 11.09
N ASP A 338 -13.71 0.82 12.06
CA ASP A 338 -12.77 0.72 13.20
C ASP A 338 -11.38 0.19 12.79
N MET A 339 -11.32 -0.68 11.78
CA MET A 339 -10.05 -1.27 11.30
C MET A 339 -9.67 -0.80 9.89
N GLY A 340 -10.64 -0.24 9.16
CA GLY A 340 -10.51 0.43 7.86
C GLY A 340 -10.21 -0.54 6.72
N ALA A 341 -11.19 -0.76 5.84
CA ALA A 341 -10.95 -1.39 4.55
C ALA A 341 -9.93 -0.57 3.73
N THR A 342 -8.93 -1.22 3.16
CA THR A 342 -7.92 -0.52 2.34
C THR A 342 -8.08 -0.90 0.88
N PHE A 343 -7.82 0.03 -0.03
CA PHE A 343 -8.07 -0.25 -1.45
C PHE A 343 -7.06 0.42 -2.37
N PHE A 344 -7.01 -0.09 -3.59
CA PHE A 344 -6.39 0.61 -4.72
C PHE A 344 -7.34 0.56 -5.91
N ILE A 345 -7.12 1.46 -6.86
CA ILE A 345 -7.82 1.44 -8.14
C ILE A 345 -6.82 1.39 -9.30
N ASP A 346 -7.24 0.72 -10.37
CA ASP A 346 -6.57 0.74 -11.66
C ASP A 346 -7.45 1.53 -12.63
N GLU A 347 -7.05 2.77 -12.94
CA GLU A 347 -7.78 3.66 -13.84
C GLU A 347 -7.82 3.14 -15.29
N ASP A 348 -6.75 2.50 -15.76
CA ASP A 348 -6.67 2.00 -17.13
C ASP A 348 -7.65 0.84 -17.31
N GLU A 349 -7.72 -0.04 -16.31
CA GLU A 349 -8.61 -1.20 -16.35
C GLU A 349 -10.01 -0.90 -15.83
N LYS A 350 -10.23 0.26 -15.21
CA LYS A 350 -11.47 0.63 -14.49
C LYS A 350 -11.88 -0.42 -13.45
N VAL A 351 -10.95 -0.77 -12.58
CA VAL A 351 -11.15 -1.76 -11.51
C VAL A 351 -10.82 -1.15 -10.16
N ALA A 352 -11.61 -1.49 -9.15
CA ALA A 352 -11.32 -1.24 -7.74
C ALA A 352 -11.10 -2.56 -7.01
N VAL A 353 -10.10 -2.61 -6.14
CA VAL A 353 -9.82 -3.78 -5.28
C VAL A 353 -9.77 -3.32 -3.84
N VAL A 354 -10.69 -3.82 -3.02
CA VAL A 354 -10.81 -3.53 -1.59
C VAL A 354 -10.35 -4.74 -0.80
N PHE A 355 -9.51 -4.52 0.21
CA PHE A 355 -9.02 -5.55 1.12
C PHE A 355 -9.67 -5.36 2.47
N ASP A 356 -10.30 -6.43 2.94
CA ASP A 356 -10.91 -6.50 4.25
C ASP A 356 -10.97 -7.98 4.69
N LEU A 357 -11.65 -8.24 5.80
CA LEU A 357 -12.08 -9.56 6.19
C LEU A 357 -13.34 -9.95 5.39
N ASP A 358 -13.60 -11.26 5.35
CA ASP A 358 -14.88 -11.80 4.88
C ASP A 358 -16.07 -11.30 5.73
N GLY A 359 -17.29 -11.56 5.28
CA GLY A 359 -18.47 -11.14 6.02
C GLY A 359 -18.70 -11.96 7.30
N TYR A 360 -19.23 -11.33 8.35
CA TYR A 360 -19.42 -11.99 9.64
C TYR A 360 -20.70 -12.83 9.63
N LEU A 361 -20.55 -14.15 9.48
CA LEU A 361 -21.62 -15.11 9.74
C LEU A 361 -21.35 -15.77 11.09
N SER A 362 -22.26 -15.58 12.05
CA SER A 362 -22.13 -16.07 13.44
C SER A 362 -21.95 -17.59 13.57
N THR A 363 -22.17 -18.33 12.49
CA THR A 363 -22.03 -19.79 12.39
C THR A 363 -20.64 -20.25 11.96
N GLU A 364 -19.77 -19.36 11.47
CA GLU A 364 -18.43 -19.73 10.99
C GLU A 364 -17.35 -19.55 12.07
N SER A 365 -16.50 -20.56 12.25
CA SER A 365 -15.43 -20.55 13.27
C SER A 365 -14.14 -19.87 12.81
N ALA A 366 -13.98 -19.62 11.51
CA ALA A 366 -12.78 -19.04 10.92
C ALA A 366 -13.13 -17.81 10.10
N ARG A 367 -12.28 -16.79 10.17
CA ARG A 367 -12.35 -15.57 9.35
C ARG A 367 -11.33 -15.67 8.24
N TYR A 368 -11.56 -14.96 7.14
CA TYR A 368 -10.68 -14.98 5.98
C TYR A 368 -10.28 -13.58 5.55
N HIS A 369 -9.00 -13.40 5.26
CA HIS A 369 -8.52 -12.25 4.51
C HIS A 369 -9.10 -12.33 3.10
N THR A 370 -9.77 -11.28 2.65
CA THR A 370 -10.50 -11.28 1.38
C THR A 370 -10.21 -10.01 0.57
N ALA A 371 -9.96 -10.20 -0.72
CA ALA A 371 -9.95 -9.11 -1.68
C ALA A 371 -11.29 -9.07 -2.43
N PHE A 372 -12.01 -7.96 -2.34
CA PHE A 372 -13.24 -7.69 -3.06
C PHE A 372 -12.91 -6.88 -4.32
N ILE A 373 -13.12 -7.49 -5.48
CA ILE A 373 -12.75 -6.90 -6.77
C ILE A 373 -14.01 -6.47 -7.49
N SER A 374 -14.07 -5.22 -7.96
CA SER A 374 -15.19 -4.73 -8.77
C SER A 374 -14.70 -4.01 -10.02
N GLY A 375 -15.40 -4.24 -11.14
CA GLY A 375 -15.15 -3.58 -12.41
C GLY A 375 -16.41 -2.87 -12.93
N LYS A 376 -16.60 -2.89 -14.25
CA LYS A 376 -17.74 -2.23 -14.91
C LYS A 376 -19.09 -2.90 -14.65
N ASP A 377 -19.08 -4.15 -14.18
CA ASP A 377 -20.29 -4.89 -13.81
C ASP A 377 -20.95 -4.31 -12.55
N GLY A 378 -20.22 -3.54 -11.74
CA GLY A 378 -20.77 -2.81 -10.59
C GLY A 378 -21.08 -3.72 -9.41
N PHE A 379 -20.48 -4.90 -9.34
CA PHE A 379 -20.60 -5.83 -8.21
C PHE A 379 -19.21 -6.27 -7.73
N PHE A 380 -19.11 -6.66 -6.46
CA PHE A 380 -17.88 -7.23 -5.92
C PHE A 380 -17.82 -8.75 -6.15
N LYS A 381 -16.66 -9.21 -6.64
CA LYS A 381 -16.25 -10.61 -6.68
C LYS A 381 -15.21 -10.85 -5.58
N PRO A 382 -15.52 -11.66 -4.54
CA PRO A 382 -14.58 -11.93 -3.45
C PRO A 382 -13.51 -12.95 -3.88
N VAL A 383 -12.28 -12.73 -3.42
CA VAL A 383 -11.15 -13.64 -3.59
C VAL A 383 -10.49 -13.87 -2.22
N THR A 384 -10.58 -15.10 -1.73
CA THR A 384 -9.97 -15.49 -0.45
C THR A 384 -8.45 -15.52 -0.55
N LEU A 385 -7.78 -14.85 0.39
CA LEU A 385 -6.32 -14.75 0.47
C LEU A 385 -5.72 -15.72 1.49
N GLY A 386 -6.55 -16.24 2.40
CA GLY A 386 -6.16 -17.18 3.44
C GLY A 386 -6.95 -16.96 4.73
N VAL A 387 -6.74 -17.85 5.70
CA VAL A 387 -7.36 -17.74 7.03
C VAL A 387 -6.76 -16.55 7.78
N ALA A 388 -7.61 -15.69 8.32
CA ALA A 388 -7.22 -14.62 9.22
C ALA A 388 -7.07 -15.18 10.65
N PRO A 389 -5.88 -15.08 11.27
CA PRO A 389 -5.66 -15.58 12.62
C PRO A 389 -6.38 -14.70 13.65
N ASN A 390 -6.94 -15.34 14.69
CA ASN A 390 -7.38 -14.60 15.87
C ASN A 390 -6.15 -14.08 16.63
N VAL A 391 -6.02 -12.76 16.72
CA VAL A 391 -4.93 -12.06 17.40
C VAL A 391 -5.32 -11.56 18.80
N GLY A 392 -6.48 -11.95 19.30
CA GLY A 392 -6.91 -11.62 20.66
C GLY A 392 -5.95 -12.18 21.71
N GLU A 393 -5.60 -11.35 22.69
CA GLU A 393 -4.76 -11.78 23.79
C GLU A 393 -5.62 -12.38 24.92
N PRO A 394 -5.22 -13.51 25.52
CA PRO A 394 -5.97 -14.12 26.62
C PRO A 394 -6.12 -13.14 27.78
N CYS A 395 -7.35 -12.93 28.24
CA CYS A 395 -7.61 -12.14 29.43
C CYS A 395 -6.90 -12.78 30.65
N PRO A 396 -5.99 -12.07 31.34
CA PRO A 396 -5.22 -12.67 32.45
C PRO A 396 -6.07 -13.18 33.61
N ARG A 397 -7.30 -12.65 33.75
CA ARG A 397 -8.23 -13.01 34.83
C ARG A 397 -9.15 -14.17 34.50
N THR A 398 -9.70 -14.18 33.29
CA THR A 398 -10.75 -15.15 32.90
C THR A 398 -10.24 -16.25 31.97
N GLY A 399 -9.04 -16.08 31.38
CA GLY A 399 -8.53 -16.93 30.32
C GLY A 399 -9.31 -16.80 29.00
N HIS A 400 -10.36 -15.96 28.95
CA HIS A 400 -11.13 -15.72 27.74
C HIS A 400 -10.25 -15.03 26.69
N ILE A 401 -10.22 -15.60 25.49
CA ILE A 401 -9.52 -15.02 24.35
C ILE A 401 -10.57 -14.27 23.52
N PRO A 402 -10.52 -12.93 23.44
CA PRO A 402 -11.43 -12.18 22.59
C PRO A 402 -11.19 -12.57 21.12
N THR A 403 -12.23 -12.51 20.31
CA THR A 403 -12.12 -12.70 18.86
C THR A 403 -11.72 -11.37 18.22
N THR A 404 -10.42 -11.19 17.97
CA THR A 404 -9.89 -10.00 17.32
C THR A 404 -9.21 -10.41 16.03
N TYR A 405 -9.64 -9.83 14.92
CA TYR A 405 -9.07 -10.06 13.60
C TYR A 405 -8.61 -8.71 13.02
N ARG A 406 -7.57 -8.72 12.19
CA ARG A 406 -7.07 -7.50 11.54
C ARG A 406 -7.12 -7.68 10.03
N PRO A 407 -7.74 -6.75 9.29
CA PRO A 407 -7.77 -6.85 7.84
C PRO A 407 -6.36 -6.64 7.25
N PRO A 408 -6.13 -7.12 6.02
CA PRO A 408 -4.94 -6.77 5.26
C PRO A 408 -4.95 -5.27 4.90
N LEU A 409 -3.83 -4.58 5.08
CA LEU A 409 -3.72 -3.14 4.83
C LEU A 409 -2.81 -2.85 3.62
N VAL A 410 -3.41 -2.60 2.45
CA VAL A 410 -2.68 -2.29 1.21
C VAL A 410 -2.23 -0.84 1.18
N CYS A 411 -0.99 -0.62 0.75
CA CYS A 411 -0.52 0.71 0.37
C CYS A 411 -1.26 1.15 -0.88
N SER A 412 -1.74 2.38 -0.84
CA SER A 412 -2.78 2.83 -1.73
C SER A 412 -2.33 3.06 -3.18
N SER A 413 -1.05 3.40 -3.40
CA SER A 413 -0.49 3.67 -4.73
C SER A 413 0.28 2.49 -5.31
N THR A 414 0.29 2.41 -6.65
CA THR A 414 1.22 1.53 -7.36
C THR A 414 2.64 1.98 -7.09
N TYR A 415 3.45 1.08 -6.57
CA TYR A 415 4.86 1.31 -6.29
C TYR A 415 5.63 1.67 -7.56
N LEU A 416 6.13 2.91 -7.56
CA LEU A 416 7.06 3.41 -8.56
C LEU A 416 8.46 3.46 -7.95
N PRO A 417 9.45 2.80 -8.57
CA PRO A 417 10.80 2.81 -8.07
C PRO A 417 11.47 4.18 -7.97
N SER A 418 12.22 4.34 -6.87
CA SER A 418 12.93 5.57 -6.56
C SER A 418 14.43 5.36 -6.40
N LEU A 419 15.20 6.35 -6.87
CA LEU A 419 16.65 6.41 -6.71
C LEU A 419 17.09 7.13 -5.42
N VAL A 420 16.13 7.54 -4.59
CA VAL A 420 16.41 8.21 -3.31
C VAL A 420 17.21 7.28 -2.40
N GLN A 421 18.39 7.74 -2.00
CA GLN A 421 19.28 7.03 -1.08
C GLN A 421 18.82 7.26 0.36
N VAL A 422 18.47 6.18 1.06
CA VAL A 422 17.99 6.27 2.46
C VAL A 422 19.18 6.30 3.44
N ASN A 423 20.26 5.61 3.08
CA ASN A 423 21.47 5.50 3.88
C ASN A 423 22.52 6.49 3.40
N GLN A 424 22.45 7.75 3.83
CA GLN A 424 23.53 8.71 3.55
C GLN A 424 24.73 8.44 4.47
N GLN A 425 25.89 8.15 3.89
CA GLN A 425 27.16 8.21 4.62
C GLN A 425 27.47 9.68 4.93
N ARG A 426 27.64 10.03 6.21
CA ARG A 426 28.23 11.32 6.57
C ARG A 426 29.59 11.40 5.89
N LYS A 427 29.75 12.29 4.90
CA LYS A 427 31.09 12.70 4.44
C LYS A 427 31.78 13.27 5.67
N ARG A 428 32.75 12.53 6.22
CA ARG A 428 33.62 12.99 7.28
C ARG A 428 34.30 14.25 6.72
N LYS A 429 33.95 15.43 7.23
CA LYS A 429 34.72 16.64 6.91
C LYS A 429 36.15 16.35 7.37
N GLU A 430 37.07 16.18 6.43
CA GLU A 430 38.49 16.21 6.73
C GLU A 430 38.74 17.55 7.41
N ARG A 431 39.09 17.50 8.69
CA ARG A 431 39.64 18.65 9.37
C ARG A 431 41.02 18.84 8.76
N HIS A 432 41.19 19.86 7.93
CA HIS A 432 42.52 20.41 7.70
C HIS A 432 43.02 20.91 9.06
N VAL A 433 44.01 20.19 9.60
CA VAL A 433 44.80 20.59 10.76
C VAL A 433 45.86 21.56 10.31
#